data_AF-A0A2D8ES90-F1
#
_entry.id   AF-A0A2D8ES90-F1
#
_cell.length_a   1.000
_cell.length_b   1.000
_cell.length_c   1.000
_cell.angle_alpha   90.00
_cell.angle_beta   90.00
_cell.angle_gamma   90.00
#
_symmetry.space_group_name_H-M   'P 1'
#
loop_
_entity.id
_entity.type
_entity.pdbx_description
1 polymer ?
#
loop_
_entity_poly.entity_id
_entity_poly.type
_entity_poly.pdbx_seq_one_letter_code
_entity_poly.pdbx_strand_id
1 'polypeptide(L)' 'MKLSNQAVGALMMALQRSLMEQSDIVPVLQEMDFQVSPEDSSHSELVVTNPPTVNFGDIEINEEG' A
#
# COMPACT_ATOMS: atom_id res chain seq x y z
N MET A 1 14.16 -9.96 -7.21
CA MET A 1 12.99 -9.67 -6.34
C MET A 1 12.50 -8.27 -6.65
N LYS A 2 11.20 -8.12 -6.94
CA LYS A 2 10.51 -6.87 -7.24
C LYS A 2 9.16 -6.87 -6.49
N LEU A 3 8.62 -5.70 -6.21
CA LEU A 3 7.27 -5.59 -5.66
C LEU A 3 6.25 -5.87 -6.75
N SER A 4 5.20 -6.62 -6.41
CA SER A 4 4.03 -6.77 -7.27
C SER A 4 3.26 -5.48 -7.42
N ASN A 5 2.38 -5.41 -8.41
CA ASN A 5 1.47 -4.26 -8.57
C ASN A 5 0.62 -4.04 -7.30
N GLN A 6 0.21 -5.11 -6.62
CA GLN A 6 -0.52 -5.03 -5.37
C GLN A 6 0.35 -4.45 -4.24
N ALA A 7 1.60 -4.91 -4.11
CA ALA A 7 2.53 -4.41 -3.10
C ALA A 7 2.90 -2.93 -3.34
N VAL A 8 3.07 -2.53 -4.60
CA VAL A 8 3.27 -1.12 -4.96
C VAL A 8 2.02 -0.29 -4.60
N GLY A 9 0.81 -0.81 -4.85
CA GLY A 9 -0.43 -0.17 -4.42
C GLY A 9 -0.52 0.02 -2.91
N ALA A 10 -0.15 -1.01 -2.13
CA ALA A 10 -0.09 -0.93 -0.67
C ALA A 10 0.92 0.11 -0.17
N LEU A 11 2.08 0.21 -0.82
CA LEU A 11 3.10 1.22 -0.50
C LEU A 11 2.57 2.64 -0.77
N MET A 12 1.87 2.84 -1.88
CA MET A 12 1.25 4.13 -2.20
C MET A 12 0.16 4.50 -1.20
N MET A 13 -0.62 3.52 -0.70
CA MET A 13 -1.60 3.73 0.36
C MET A 13 -0.94 4.18 1.67
N ALA A 14 0.16 3.56 2.09
CA ALA A 14 0.93 4.00 3.26
C ALA A 14 1.40 5.46 3.09
N LEU A 15 1.93 5.79 1.92
CA LEU A 15 2.43 7.13 1.62
C LEU A 15 1.32 8.19 1.67
N GLN A 16 0.19 7.92 1.01
CA GLN A 16 -0.95 8.84 0.99
C GLN A 16 -1.48 9.09 2.40
N ARG A 17 -1.61 8.03 3.21
CA ARG A 17 -2.02 8.15 4.62
C ARG A 17 -1.06 9.02 5.43
N SER A 18 0.24 8.78 5.33
CA SER A 18 1.25 9.57 6.05
C SER A 18 1.24 11.04 5.64
N LEU A 19 0.99 11.34 4.36
CA LEU A 19 0.85 12.72 3.88
C LEU A 19 -0.42 13.39 4.44
N MET A 20 -1.55 12.67 4.48
CA MET A 20 -2.82 13.18 5.02
C MET A 20 -2.75 13.40 6.53
N GLU A 21 -2.17 12.46 7.27
CA GLU A 21 -2.04 12.50 8.73
C GLU A 21 -0.83 13.31 9.21
N GLN A 22 0.00 13.81 8.28
CA GLN A 22 1.31 14.43 8.56
C GLN A 22 2.18 13.57 9.51
N SER A 23 2.14 12.25 9.33
CA SER A 23 2.83 11.28 10.16
C SER A 23 4.11 10.78 9.48
N ASP A 24 5.05 10.25 10.26
CA ASP A 24 6.16 9.47 9.69
C ASP A 24 5.61 8.18 9.04
N ILE A 25 6.10 7.86 7.84
CA ILE A 25 5.74 6.68 7.07
C ILE A 25 6.57 5.45 7.49
N VAL A 26 7.77 5.65 8.03
CA VAL A 26 8.71 4.57 8.33
C VAL A 26 8.11 3.47 9.23
N PRO A 27 7.39 3.79 10.32
CA PRO A 27 6.76 2.76 11.16
C PRO A 27 5.75 1.90 10.38
N VAL A 28 4.96 2.52 9.50
CA VAL A 28 3.95 1.82 8.68
C VAL A 28 4.63 0.85 7.71
N LEU A 29 5.74 1.25 7.09
CA LEU A 29 6.47 0.39 6.16
C LEU A 29 7.15 -0.79 6.87
N GLN A 30 7.63 -0.58 8.11
CA GLN A 30 8.25 -1.64 8.91
C GLN A 30 7.24 -2.68 9.40
N GLU A 31 5.97 -2.29 9.53
CA GLU A 31 4.87 -3.19 9.90
C GLU A 31 4.33 -3.98 8.70
N MET A 32 4.69 -3.64 7.46
CA MET A 32 4.26 -4.39 6.28
C MET A 32 4.92 -5.78 6.21
N ASP A 33 4.11 -6.81 6.05
CA ASP A 33 4.49 -8.20 5.88
C ASP A 33 4.58 -8.53 4.38
N PHE A 34 5.82 -8.62 3.89
CA PHE A 34 6.14 -8.97 2.51
C PHE A 34 6.42 -10.47 2.39
N GLN A 35 5.73 -11.13 1.46
CA GLN A 35 5.91 -12.55 1.17
C GLN A 35 6.20 -12.76 -0.32
N VAL A 36 6.90 -13.85 -0.65
CA VAL A 36 7.10 -14.24 -2.04
C VAL A 36 5.75 -14.62 -2.64
N SER A 37 5.44 -14.08 -3.82
CA SER A 37 4.20 -14.39 -4.52
C SER A 37 4.09 -15.89 -4.77
N PRO A 38 3.05 -16.57 -4.28
CA PRO A 38 2.85 -18.00 -4.53
C PRO A 38 2.46 -18.29 -5.99
N GLU A 39 1.94 -17.28 -6.69
CA GLU A 39 1.56 -17.36 -8.10
C GLU A 39 2.75 -17.14 -9.04
N ASP A 40 3.84 -16.54 -8.54
CA ASP A 40 5.07 -16.38 -9.31
C ASP A 40 5.98 -17.60 -9.15
N SER A 41 5.96 -18.45 -10.18
CA SER A 41 6.82 -19.65 -10.26
C SER A 41 8.32 -19.32 -10.27
N SER A 42 8.70 -18.08 -10.59
CA SER A 42 10.08 -17.61 -10.61
C SER A 42 10.57 -17.06 -9.27
N HIS A 43 9.68 -16.96 -8.26
CA HIS A 43 9.96 -16.40 -6.93
C HIS A 43 10.66 -15.02 -6.99
N SER A 44 10.35 -14.24 -8.02
CA SER A 44 10.97 -12.95 -8.30
C SER A 44 10.09 -11.78 -7.85
N GLU A 45 8.86 -12.05 -7.43
CA GLU A 45 7.85 -11.05 -7.04
C GLU A 45 7.46 -11.16 -5.54
N LEU A 46 7.27 -10.02 -4.89
CA LEU A 46 6.82 -9.89 -3.51
C LEU A 46 5.41 -9.28 -3.44
N VAL A 47 4.57 -9.84 -2.58
CA VAL A 47 3.21 -9.36 -2.25
C VAL A 47 3.16 -8.89 -0.80
N VAL A 48 2.20 -8.02 -0.46
CA VAL A 48 1.94 -7.60 0.92
C VAL A 48 0.67 -8.26 1.43
N THR A 49 0.74 -8.95 2.55
CA THR A 49 -0.39 -9.70 3.13
C THR A 49 -1.25 -8.86 4.10
N ASN A 50 -0.70 -7.78 4.62
CA ASN A 50 -1.36 -6.84 5.54
C ASN A 50 -1.32 -5.39 5.01
N PRO A 51 -1.91 -5.10 3.83
CA PRO A 51 -1.88 -3.76 3.28
C PRO A 51 -2.54 -2.75 4.24
N PRO A 52 -2.01 -1.52 4.35
CA PRO A 52 -2.57 -0.50 5.23
C PRO A 52 -3.95 -0.07 4.75
N THR A 53 -4.86 0.15 5.69
CA THR A 53 -6.18 0.72 5.39
C THR A 53 -6.09 2.24 5.36
N VAL A 54 -6.53 2.85 4.26
CA VAL A 54 -6.69 4.31 4.16
C VAL A 54 -8.18 4.62 4.24
N ASN A 55 -8.59 5.32 5.29
CA ASN A 55 -9.94 5.86 5.37
C ASN A 55 -9.92 7.24 4.75
N PHE A 56 -10.32 7.32 3.49
CA PHE A 56 -10.70 8.60 2.91
C PHE A 56 -12.08 8.93 3.48
N GLY A 57 -12.14 9.70 4.56
CA GLY A 57 -13.42 10.16 5.11
C GLY A 57 -14.30 10.77 4.01
N ASP A 58 -15.63 10.72 4.20
CA ASP A 58 -16.68 11.05 3.21
C ASP A 58 -16.19 11.98 2.08
N ILE A 59 -15.67 11.36 1.01
CA ILE A 59 -15.26 12.09 -0.19
C ILE A 59 -16.56 12.59 -0.81
N GLU A 60 -16.93 13.84 -0.55
CA GLU A 60 -17.94 14.53 -1.35
C GLU A 60 -17.33 14.76 -2.74
N ILE A 61 -17.61 13.83 -3.64
CA ILE A 61 -17.28 13.96 -5.06
C ILE A 61 -18.19 15.06 -5.60
N ASN A 62 -17.72 16.30 -5.60
CA ASN A 62 -18.36 17.36 -6.36
C ASN A 62 -18.15 17.03 -7.84
N GLU A 63 -19.15 16.38 -8.45
CA GLU A 63 -19.27 16.23 -9.90
C GLU A 63 -19.51 17.63 -10.52
N GLU A 64 -18.47 18.45 -10.63
CA GLU A 64 -18.50 19.56 -11.57
C GLU A 64 -18.20 19.00 -12.97
N GLY A 65 -19.29 18.71 -13.70
CA GLY A 65 -19.28 18.45 -15.14
C GLY A 65 -19.21 19.72 -15.98
#